data_AF-A0AA42HRH6-F1
#
_entry.id   AF-A0AA42HRH6-F1
#
_cell.length_a   1.000
_cell.length_b   1.000
_cell.length_c   1.000
_cell.angle_alpha   90.00
_cell.angle_beta   90.00
_cell.angle_gamma   90.00
#
_symmetry.space_group_name_H-M   'P 1'
#
loop_
_entity.id
_entity.type
_entity.pdbx_description
1 polymer ?
#
loop_
_entity_poly.entity_id
_entity_poly.type
_entity_poly.pdbx_seq_one_letter_code
_entity_poly.pdbx_strand_id
1 'polypeptide(L)'
;MGDVPWLPVAVLHQRDWRQPLLQLLQAELGHSPRFAPQDAVIWADAQVPAPHWPDHPGDAPQRLQFWHLGLQAHAWMAMQVCQPTPISRAALRVCEWRLGCPLPPALRDDWLHLGVQDWAEGLLAAAWEGQAPGRDWAAIGPVQVVFPGVMDIVAMADPQDAATLRAGIADLVAFGDDLGNGKLWCFSRTDGAVWYLDHDSAPLLTRVFDDVGDDLEALALMALCTAQATAQGRDDGDAQAEAWLSARWGPAMVRKWMY
;
A
#
# COMPACT_ATOMS: atom_id res chain seq x y z
N MET A 1 26.36 26.86 -5.25
CA MET A 1 24.90 26.75 -5.12
C MET A 1 24.38 26.51 -6.52
N GLY A 2 24.22 25.24 -6.89
CA GLY A 2 23.69 24.86 -8.19
C GLY A 2 22.18 24.71 -8.06
N ASP A 3 21.44 25.47 -8.85
CA ASP A 3 19.99 25.31 -8.99
C ASP A 3 19.70 23.86 -9.41
N VAL A 4 19.05 23.12 -8.51
CA VAL A 4 18.49 21.81 -8.82
C VAL A 4 17.23 22.09 -9.65
N PRO A 5 17.12 21.60 -10.90
CA PRO A 5 15.99 21.95 -11.75
C PRO A 5 14.68 21.43 -11.14
N TRP A 6 13.73 22.34 -11.03
CA TRP A 6 12.36 22.14 -10.57
C TRP A 6 11.59 21.31 -11.62
N LEU A 7 10.87 20.27 -11.16
CA LEU A 7 10.35 19.12 -11.93
C LEU A 7 11.46 18.32 -12.66
N PRO A 8 11.47 16.97 -12.61
CA PRO A 8 12.53 16.24 -13.30
C PRO A 8 12.34 16.43 -14.79
N VAL A 9 13.22 17.20 -15.42
CA VAL A 9 13.41 17.29 -16.88
C VAL A 9 13.46 15.90 -17.52
N ALA A 10 13.92 14.89 -16.77
CA ALA A 10 13.86 13.47 -17.14
C ALA A 10 12.43 12.94 -17.41
N VAL A 11 11.42 13.36 -16.63
CA VAL A 11 10.01 12.97 -16.84
C VAL A 11 9.43 13.63 -18.10
N LEU A 12 9.90 14.83 -18.46
CA LEU A 12 9.51 15.52 -19.69
C LEU A 12 10.18 14.92 -20.93
N HIS A 13 11.39 14.35 -20.81
CA HIS A 13 12.11 13.72 -21.91
C HIS A 13 11.50 12.40 -22.41
N GLN A 14 10.81 11.66 -21.55
CA GLN A 14 10.17 10.38 -21.92
C GLN A 14 8.81 10.56 -22.64
N ARG A 15 8.41 11.79 -22.99
CA ARG A 15 7.05 12.10 -23.48
C ARG A 15 6.94 12.16 -25.00
N ASP A 16 5.77 11.77 -25.48
CA ASP A 16 5.34 12.03 -26.85
C ASP A 16 4.72 13.42 -26.97
N TRP A 17 5.48 14.36 -27.53
CA TRP A 17 5.08 15.75 -27.74
C TRP A 17 4.10 15.96 -28.90
N ARG A 18 3.65 14.88 -29.55
CA ARG A 18 2.67 14.95 -30.64
C ARG A 18 1.24 15.20 -30.17
N GLN A 19 0.95 15.03 -28.88
CA GLN A 19 -0.37 15.29 -28.31
C GLN A 19 -0.57 16.78 -27.98
N PRO A 20 -1.82 17.32 -28.10
CA PRO A 20 -2.14 18.67 -27.64
C PRO A 20 -1.79 18.87 -26.17
N LEU A 21 -1.16 20.00 -25.84
CA LEU A 21 -0.67 20.33 -24.49
C LEU A 21 -1.76 20.15 -23.41
N LEU A 22 -3.00 20.54 -23.70
CA LEU A 22 -4.11 20.39 -22.75
C LEU A 22 -4.46 18.92 -22.46
N GLN A 23 -4.49 18.06 -23.48
CA GLN A 23 -4.74 16.62 -23.33
C GLN A 23 -3.60 15.96 -22.56
N LEU A 24 -2.37 16.40 -22.81
CA LEU A 24 -1.19 15.93 -22.11
C LEU A 24 -1.18 16.38 -20.65
N LEU A 25 -1.52 17.64 -20.34
CA LEU A 25 -1.66 18.11 -18.97
C LEU A 25 -2.77 17.37 -18.23
N GLN A 26 -3.90 17.11 -18.88
CA GLN A 26 -5.00 16.36 -18.27
C GLN A 26 -4.68 14.89 -18.05
N ALA A 27 -3.98 14.24 -18.99
CA ALA A 27 -3.53 12.86 -18.81
C ALA A 27 -2.49 12.72 -17.68
N GLU A 28 -1.78 13.80 -17.35
CA GLU A 28 -0.59 13.73 -16.50
C GLU A 28 -0.77 14.33 -15.11
N LEU A 29 -1.57 15.39 -15.04
CA LEU A 29 -1.86 16.14 -13.83
C LEU A 29 -3.35 16.03 -13.46
N GLY A 30 -4.20 15.57 -14.37
CA GLY A 30 -5.61 15.32 -14.07
C GLY A 30 -5.78 14.06 -13.24
N HIS A 31 -6.87 14.02 -12.48
CA HIS A 31 -7.32 12.80 -11.80
C HIS A 31 -7.69 11.71 -12.82
N SER A 32 -7.49 10.45 -12.46
CA SER A 32 -7.85 9.33 -13.33
C SER A 32 -9.34 9.37 -13.65
N PRO A 33 -9.76 9.49 -14.91
CA PRO A 33 -11.17 9.53 -15.28
C PRO A 33 -11.85 8.16 -15.15
N ARG A 34 -11.08 7.10 -14.85
CA ARG A 34 -11.57 5.72 -14.80
C ARG A 34 -12.27 5.37 -13.50
N PHE A 35 -11.98 6.09 -12.42
CA PHE A 35 -12.63 5.87 -11.15
C PHE A 35 -13.64 6.99 -10.90
N ALA A 36 -14.89 6.76 -11.33
CA ALA A 36 -16.00 7.58 -10.88
C ALA A 36 -16.47 6.98 -9.55
N PRO A 37 -16.21 7.63 -8.39
CA PRO A 37 -16.75 7.15 -7.13
C PRO A 37 -18.26 7.03 -7.31
N GLN A 38 -18.81 5.85 -7.01
CA GLN A 38 -20.24 5.71 -6.83
C GLN A 38 -20.67 6.68 -5.72
N ASP A 39 -21.88 7.23 -5.82
CA ASP A 39 -22.38 8.28 -4.94
C ASP A 39 -21.94 8.08 -3.48
N ALA A 40 -21.59 9.19 -2.80
CA ALA A 40 -21.20 9.24 -1.40
C ALA A 40 -22.33 8.70 -0.49
N VAL A 41 -22.42 7.39 -0.37
CA VAL A 41 -23.46 6.69 0.39
C VAL A 41 -22.80 5.98 1.57
N ILE A 42 -23.18 6.39 2.77
CA ILE A 42 -22.97 5.60 3.97
C ILE A 42 -24.02 4.49 3.93
N TRP A 43 -23.59 3.22 3.94
CA TRP A 43 -24.51 2.08 3.96
C TRP A 43 -25.37 2.09 5.23
N ALA A 44 -26.64 1.72 5.11
CA ALA A 44 -27.37 1.20 6.26
C ALA A 44 -26.86 -0.22 6.61
N ASP A 45 -27.05 -0.67 7.84
CA ASP A 45 -26.58 -2.00 8.30
C ASP A 45 -27.02 -3.14 7.34
N ALA A 46 -28.28 -3.11 6.90
CA ALA A 46 -28.83 -4.10 5.96
C ALA A 46 -28.24 -4.04 4.54
N GLN A 47 -27.47 -2.99 4.23
CA GLN A 47 -26.82 -2.78 2.94
C GLN A 47 -25.33 -3.09 2.98
N VAL A 48 -24.76 -3.41 4.15
CA VAL A 48 -23.36 -3.83 4.26
C VAL A 48 -23.18 -5.15 3.49
N PRO A 49 -22.28 -5.19 2.50
CA PRO A 49 -22.08 -6.38 1.67
C PRO A 49 -21.60 -7.59 2.47
N ALA A 50 -21.95 -8.79 2.00
CA ALA A 50 -21.34 -10.02 2.52
C ALA A 50 -19.87 -10.10 2.05
N PRO A 51 -18.94 -10.51 2.94
CA PRO A 51 -17.55 -10.73 2.55
C PRO A 51 -17.45 -11.86 1.54
N HIS A 52 -16.57 -11.70 0.55
CA HIS A 52 -16.28 -12.68 -0.50
C HIS A 52 -14.85 -12.46 -0.99
N TRP A 53 -14.27 -13.48 -1.64
CA TRP A 53 -13.07 -13.30 -2.45
C TRP A 53 -13.45 -12.88 -3.88
N PRO A 54 -12.62 -12.11 -4.59
CA PRO A 54 -12.87 -11.79 -5.99
C PRO A 54 -12.86 -13.08 -6.84
N ASP A 55 -13.78 -13.18 -7.80
CA ASP A 55 -13.96 -14.37 -8.65
C ASP A 55 -12.74 -14.65 -9.56
N HIS A 56 -12.05 -13.59 -9.98
CA HIS A 56 -10.86 -13.67 -10.83
C HIS A 56 -9.68 -12.95 -10.15
N PRO A 57 -8.97 -13.61 -9.22
CA PRO A 57 -7.79 -13.04 -8.59
C PRO A 57 -6.75 -12.71 -9.68
N GLY A 58 -6.20 -11.50 -9.63
CA GLY A 58 -5.24 -10.99 -10.61
C GLY A 58 -5.83 -10.13 -11.76
N ASP A 59 -7.16 -10.08 -11.95
CA ASP A 59 -7.77 -9.16 -12.92
C ASP A 59 -7.84 -7.73 -12.36
N ALA A 60 -7.02 -6.82 -12.89
CA ALA A 60 -6.85 -5.47 -12.35
C ALA A 60 -8.17 -4.69 -12.11
N PRO A 61 -9.15 -4.67 -13.04
CA PRO A 61 -10.43 -4.02 -12.80
C PRO A 61 -11.24 -4.62 -11.64
N GLN A 62 -11.29 -5.95 -11.53
CA GLN A 62 -12.00 -6.62 -10.43
C GLN A 62 -11.31 -6.37 -9.09
N ARG A 63 -9.99 -6.43 -9.06
CA ARG A 63 -9.21 -6.10 -7.85
C ARG A 63 -9.48 -4.69 -7.38
N LEU A 64 -9.45 -3.72 -8.29
CA LEU A 64 -9.72 -2.32 -7.96
C LEU A 64 -11.13 -2.12 -7.37
N GLN A 65 -12.14 -2.81 -7.93
CA GLN A 65 -13.50 -2.77 -7.39
C GLN A 65 -13.58 -3.41 -6.00
N PHE A 66 -12.92 -4.55 -5.82
CA PHE A 66 -12.87 -5.24 -4.54
C PHE A 66 -12.15 -4.41 -3.46
N TRP A 67 -11.03 -3.78 -3.82
CA TRP A 67 -10.31 -2.87 -2.93
C TRP A 67 -11.19 -1.69 -2.54
N HIS A 68 -11.85 -1.04 -3.49
CA HIS A 68 -12.78 0.04 -3.18
C HIS A 68 -13.92 -0.42 -2.25
N LEU A 69 -14.45 -1.63 -2.45
CA LEU A 69 -15.47 -2.21 -1.58
C LEU A 69 -14.95 -2.37 -0.13
N GLY A 70 -13.71 -2.83 0.03
CA GLY A 70 -13.02 -2.90 1.32
C GLY A 70 -12.87 -1.52 1.97
N LEU A 71 -12.44 -0.51 1.22
CA LEU A 71 -12.35 0.88 1.70
C LEU A 71 -13.71 1.44 2.13
N GLN A 72 -14.78 1.12 1.39
CA GLN A 72 -16.13 1.51 1.78
C GLN A 72 -16.56 0.85 3.09
N ALA A 73 -16.21 -0.42 3.31
CA ALA A 73 -16.46 -1.11 4.57
C ALA A 73 -15.69 -0.49 5.73
N HIS A 74 -14.40 -0.20 5.53
CA HIS A 74 -13.57 0.48 6.51
C HIS A 74 -14.11 1.87 6.88
N ALA A 75 -14.44 2.69 5.87
CA ALA A 75 -15.02 4.02 6.09
C ALA A 75 -16.38 3.95 6.80
N TRP A 76 -17.22 2.96 6.44
CA TRP A 76 -18.51 2.73 7.09
C TRP A 76 -18.35 2.43 8.59
N MET A 77 -17.39 1.59 8.97
CA MET A 77 -17.10 1.31 10.38
C MET A 77 -16.68 2.58 11.15
N ALA A 78 -16.02 3.53 10.48
CA ALA A 78 -15.67 4.82 11.02
C ALA A 78 -16.82 5.87 10.97
N MET A 79 -18.00 5.49 10.50
CA MET A 79 -19.14 6.39 10.24
C MET A 79 -18.80 7.52 9.25
N GLN A 80 -17.92 7.21 8.28
CA GLN A 80 -17.44 8.13 7.25
C GLN A 80 -17.85 7.65 5.86
N VAL A 81 -17.73 8.56 4.90
CA VAL A 81 -17.84 8.22 3.48
C VAL A 81 -16.44 7.89 2.97
N CYS A 82 -16.30 6.78 2.24
CA CYS A 82 -15.06 6.50 1.50
C CYS A 82 -14.80 7.61 0.49
N GLN A 83 -13.66 8.28 0.59
CA GLN A 83 -13.25 9.33 -0.33
C GLN A 83 -11.93 8.95 -1.00
N PRO A 84 -12.00 8.34 -2.19
CA PRO A 84 -10.83 8.18 -3.05
C PRO A 84 -10.14 9.52 -3.30
N THR A 85 -8.82 9.53 -3.16
CA THR A 85 -7.93 10.66 -3.46
C THR A 85 -6.87 10.24 -4.49
N PRO A 86 -7.24 10.04 -5.77
CA PRO A 86 -6.33 9.51 -6.77
C PRO A 86 -5.11 10.39 -7.00
N ILE A 87 -3.94 9.75 -7.06
CA ILE A 87 -2.65 10.39 -7.29
C ILE A 87 -2.40 10.52 -8.79
N SER A 88 -1.87 11.67 -9.22
CA SER A 88 -1.59 11.91 -10.63
C SER A 88 -0.45 11.02 -11.15
N ARG A 89 -0.49 10.67 -12.44
CA ARG A 89 0.60 9.92 -13.11
C ARG A 89 1.94 10.62 -12.99
N ALA A 90 1.96 11.95 -13.03
CA ALA A 90 3.17 12.73 -12.82
C ALA A 90 3.74 12.58 -11.42
N ALA A 91 2.90 12.66 -10.39
CA ALA A 91 3.32 12.46 -9.00
C ALA A 91 3.90 11.05 -8.80
N LEU A 92 3.29 10.02 -9.38
CA LEU A 92 3.80 8.65 -9.30
C LEU A 92 5.16 8.48 -10.00
N ARG A 93 5.37 9.07 -11.18
CA ARG A 93 6.69 9.02 -11.81
C ARG A 93 7.76 9.77 -11.03
N VAL A 94 7.41 10.87 -10.37
CA VAL A 94 8.33 11.56 -9.46
C VAL A 94 8.67 10.67 -8.27
N CYS A 95 7.68 9.96 -7.72
CA CYS A 95 7.89 8.97 -6.67
C CYS A 95 8.85 7.86 -7.13
N GLU A 96 8.58 7.21 -8.26
CA GLU A 96 9.44 6.15 -8.83
C GLU A 96 10.86 6.63 -9.12
N TRP A 97 11.00 7.83 -9.67
CA TRP A 97 12.30 8.45 -9.91
C TRP A 97 13.08 8.65 -8.61
N ARG A 98 12.42 9.14 -7.55
CA ARG A 98 13.01 9.31 -6.22
C ARG A 98 13.42 7.98 -5.61
N LEU A 99 12.56 6.96 -5.73
CA LEU A 99 12.84 5.63 -5.21
C LEU A 99 13.98 4.94 -5.98
N GLY A 100 14.17 5.30 -7.26
CA GLY A 100 15.15 4.67 -8.15
C GLY A 100 14.67 3.31 -8.68
N CYS A 101 13.37 3.02 -8.60
CA CYS A 101 12.74 1.80 -9.08
C CYS A 101 11.27 2.09 -9.47
N PRO A 102 10.66 1.26 -10.34
CA PRO A 102 9.21 1.32 -10.55
C PRO A 102 8.45 0.93 -9.28
N LEU A 103 7.22 1.41 -9.14
CA LEU A 103 6.28 0.90 -8.14
C LEU A 103 5.75 -0.46 -8.61
N PRO A 104 5.42 -1.39 -7.67
CA PRO A 104 4.66 -2.58 -8.01
C PRO A 104 3.36 -2.21 -8.75
N PRO A 105 2.97 -2.93 -9.81
CA PRO A 105 1.81 -2.58 -10.63
C PRO A 105 0.52 -2.39 -9.82
N ALA A 106 0.25 -3.27 -8.85
CA ALA A 106 -0.93 -3.18 -7.99
C ALA A 106 -0.94 -1.91 -7.12
N LEU A 107 0.19 -1.56 -6.48
CA LEU A 107 0.31 -0.33 -5.68
C LEU A 107 0.15 0.92 -6.55
N ARG A 108 0.72 0.88 -7.77
CA ARG A 108 0.57 1.96 -8.74
C ARG A 108 -0.90 2.13 -9.15
N ASP A 109 -1.59 1.03 -9.42
CA ASP A 109 -3.00 1.06 -9.82
C ASP A 109 -3.92 1.53 -8.69
N ASP A 110 -3.69 1.06 -7.46
CA ASP A 110 -4.38 1.56 -6.27
C ASP A 110 -4.20 3.08 -6.14
N TRP A 111 -2.96 3.58 -6.16
CA TRP A 111 -2.72 5.02 -6.02
C TRP A 111 -3.28 5.85 -7.18
N LEU A 112 -3.29 5.32 -8.40
CA LEU A 112 -3.86 6.00 -9.56
C LEU A 112 -5.38 6.15 -9.51
N HIS A 113 -6.08 5.30 -8.76
CA HIS A 113 -7.55 5.20 -8.84
C HIS A 113 -8.25 5.40 -7.50
N LEU A 114 -7.65 4.94 -6.40
CA LEU A 114 -8.16 5.05 -5.04
C LEU A 114 -7.33 6.05 -4.25
N GLY A 115 -6.01 5.88 -4.19
CA GLY A 115 -5.08 6.81 -3.52
C GLY A 115 -5.38 7.04 -2.04
N VAL A 116 -6.05 6.08 -1.40
CA VAL A 116 -6.35 6.10 0.04
C VAL A 116 -5.19 5.44 0.79
N GLN A 117 -4.73 6.10 1.85
CA GLN A 117 -3.61 5.64 2.65
C GLN A 117 -4.04 4.89 3.92
N ASP A 118 -5.26 5.12 4.40
CA ASP A 118 -5.79 4.50 5.60
C ASP A 118 -6.59 3.25 5.23
N TRP A 119 -6.00 2.08 5.50
CA TRP A 119 -6.56 0.76 5.22
C TRP A 119 -6.79 -0.04 6.52
N ALA A 120 -6.97 0.63 7.66
CA ALA A 120 -6.77 0.08 9.02
C ALA A 120 -5.29 -0.21 9.37
N GLU A 121 -4.42 -0.31 8.36
CA GLU A 121 -2.98 -0.11 8.45
C GLU A 121 -2.60 1.15 7.63
N GLY A 122 -1.44 1.77 7.92
CA GLY A 122 -1.05 3.03 7.30
C GLY A 122 -0.18 2.81 6.06
N LEU A 123 -0.72 3.01 4.85
CA LEU A 123 0.12 3.13 3.66
C LEU A 123 0.89 4.45 3.69
N LEU A 124 2.18 4.38 3.38
CA LEU A 124 3.05 5.56 3.35
C LEU A 124 2.75 6.40 2.11
N ALA A 125 2.77 7.72 2.27
CA ALA A 125 2.45 8.67 1.22
C ALA A 125 3.42 8.59 0.03
N ALA A 126 2.88 8.70 -1.18
CA ALA A 126 3.69 8.81 -2.40
C ALA A 126 4.47 10.13 -2.47
N ALA A 127 3.91 11.20 -1.88
CA ALA A 127 4.43 12.56 -1.98
C ALA A 127 5.45 12.85 -0.87
N TRP A 128 6.56 13.48 -1.27
CA TRP A 128 7.48 14.13 -0.34
C TRP A 128 7.04 15.59 -0.17
N GLU A 129 6.31 15.90 0.90
CA GLU A 129 6.05 17.28 1.29
C GLU A 129 7.28 17.83 2.05
N GLY A 130 8.33 18.17 1.30
CA GLY A 130 9.65 18.56 1.82
C GLY A 130 9.70 19.89 2.58
N GLN A 131 8.86 20.11 3.60
CA GLN A 131 8.84 21.35 4.38
C GLN A 131 8.88 21.22 5.91
N ALA A 132 8.98 20.02 6.49
CA ALA A 132 9.19 19.91 7.95
C ALA A 132 10.15 18.76 8.31
N PRO A 133 11.27 19.02 9.00
CA PRO A 133 12.08 17.96 9.61
C PRO A 133 11.18 17.10 10.50
N GLY A 134 11.14 15.79 10.26
CA GLY A 134 10.32 14.87 11.04
C GLY A 134 8.91 14.59 10.49
N ARG A 135 8.64 14.82 9.20
CA ARG A 135 7.52 14.20 8.45
C ARG A 135 7.97 13.23 7.35
N ASP A 136 9.28 13.01 7.21
CA ASP A 136 9.85 12.15 6.17
C ASP A 136 9.56 10.64 6.38
N TRP A 137 9.21 10.22 7.60
CA TRP A 137 8.83 8.84 7.91
C TRP A 137 7.45 8.44 7.40
N ALA A 138 6.60 9.42 7.05
CA ALA A 138 5.27 9.15 6.52
C ALA A 138 5.28 8.90 5.00
N ALA A 139 6.43 9.01 4.33
CA ALA A 139 6.55 8.83 2.88
C ALA A 139 7.21 7.49 2.55
N ILE A 140 6.72 6.84 1.47
CA ILE A 140 7.31 5.62 0.90
C ILE A 140 8.81 5.84 0.67
N GLY A 141 9.66 4.86 1.00
CA GLY A 141 11.10 5.07 0.95
C GLY A 141 11.94 3.83 1.22
N PRO A 142 13.27 3.89 0.99
CA PRO A 142 14.17 2.82 1.40
C PRO A 142 13.99 2.52 2.90
N VAL A 143 14.03 1.24 3.28
CA VAL A 143 13.80 0.83 4.68
C VAL A 143 14.73 1.56 5.66
N GLN A 144 16.00 1.78 5.31
CA GLN A 144 16.96 2.49 6.18
C GLN A 144 16.65 3.98 6.37
N VAL A 145 15.83 4.56 5.48
CA VAL A 145 15.38 5.95 5.60
C VAL A 145 14.12 6.02 6.46
N VAL A 146 13.18 5.09 6.23
CA VAL A 146 11.90 5.03 6.98
C VAL A 146 12.10 4.55 8.41
N PHE A 147 12.96 3.54 8.61
CA PHE A 147 13.35 3.02 9.92
C PHE A 147 14.88 2.95 10.06
N PRO A 148 15.53 4.07 10.44
CA PRO A 148 16.99 4.13 10.56
C PRO A 148 17.59 3.14 11.57
N GLY A 149 16.84 2.81 12.63
CA GLY A 149 17.26 1.88 13.69
C GLY A 149 17.43 0.43 13.23
N VAL A 150 16.92 0.06 12.05
CA VAL A 150 17.04 -1.30 11.52
C VAL A 150 18.49 -1.78 11.43
N MET A 151 19.44 -0.86 11.16
CA MET A 151 20.83 -1.23 10.97
C MET A 151 21.53 -1.61 12.27
N ASP A 152 21.06 -1.10 13.41
CA ASP A 152 21.55 -1.51 14.72
C ASP A 152 21.08 -2.94 15.04
N ILE A 153 19.85 -3.29 14.64
CA ILE A 153 19.31 -4.65 14.75
C ILE A 153 20.13 -5.63 13.91
N VAL A 154 20.41 -5.28 12.66
CA VAL A 154 21.26 -6.08 11.77
C VAL A 154 22.66 -6.27 12.33
N ALA A 155 23.22 -5.26 13.01
CA ALA A 155 24.55 -5.34 13.61
C ALA A 155 24.62 -6.29 14.82
N MET A 156 23.48 -6.61 15.45
CA MET A 156 23.38 -7.57 16.55
C MET A 156 23.24 -9.03 16.09
N ALA A 157 22.96 -9.26 14.81
CA ALA A 157 22.86 -10.61 14.24
C ALA A 157 24.24 -11.26 14.04
N ASP A 158 24.26 -12.59 13.90
CA ASP A 158 25.46 -13.32 13.52
C ASP A 158 26.05 -12.79 12.19
N PRO A 159 27.39 -12.76 11.99
CA PRO A 159 28.00 -12.07 10.86
C PRO A 159 27.49 -12.49 9.47
N GLN A 160 27.19 -13.78 9.30
CA GLN A 160 26.66 -14.33 8.05
C GLN A 160 25.21 -13.88 7.80
N ASP A 161 24.41 -13.85 8.85
CA ASP A 161 23.02 -13.40 8.80
C ASP A 161 22.96 -11.88 8.62
N ALA A 162 23.82 -11.13 9.31
CA ALA A 162 23.94 -9.69 9.17
C ALA A 162 24.27 -9.24 7.73
N ALA A 163 25.15 -9.97 7.03
CA ALA A 163 25.44 -9.70 5.63
C ALA A 163 24.22 -9.94 4.72
N THR A 164 23.50 -11.04 4.96
CA THR A 164 22.29 -11.41 4.21
C THR A 164 21.17 -10.40 4.45
N LEU A 165 20.91 -10.05 5.71
CA LEU A 165 19.91 -9.06 6.11
C LEU A 165 20.23 -7.67 5.54
N ARG A 166 21.50 -7.26 5.58
CA ARG A 166 21.92 -5.96 5.01
C ARG A 166 21.66 -5.89 3.51
N ALA A 167 21.93 -6.98 2.77
CA ALA A 167 21.63 -7.06 1.35
C ALA A 167 20.11 -7.05 1.10
N GLY A 168 19.34 -7.82 1.87
CA GLY A 168 17.88 -7.84 1.78
C GLY A 168 17.26 -6.47 2.03
N ILE A 169 17.60 -5.81 3.14
CA ILE A 169 17.07 -4.49 3.51
C ILE A 169 17.45 -3.42 2.47
N ALA A 170 18.63 -3.51 1.84
CA ALA A 170 19.02 -2.59 0.77
C ALA A 170 18.16 -2.71 -0.49
N ASP A 171 17.55 -3.88 -0.74
CA ASP A 171 16.64 -4.12 -1.85
C ASP A 171 15.18 -3.70 -1.55
N LEU A 172 14.85 -3.41 -0.30
CA LEU A 172 13.48 -3.14 0.13
C LEU A 172 13.12 -1.65 0.13
N VAL A 173 11.87 -1.37 -0.24
CA VAL A 173 11.20 -0.07 -0.09
C VAL A 173 9.99 -0.26 0.80
N ALA A 174 9.96 0.44 1.94
CA ALA A 174 8.81 0.47 2.82
C ALA A 174 7.68 1.27 2.17
N PHE A 175 6.48 0.69 2.12
CA PHE A 175 5.26 1.27 1.58
C PHE A 175 4.09 1.26 2.58
N GLY A 176 4.20 0.55 3.69
CA GLY A 176 3.23 0.57 4.79
C GLY A 176 3.91 0.50 6.14
N ASP A 177 3.26 1.07 7.14
CA ASP A 177 3.64 1.07 8.55
C ASP A 177 2.51 0.41 9.36
N ASP A 178 2.88 -0.61 10.13
CA ASP A 178 1.97 -1.29 11.05
C ASP A 178 1.77 -0.42 12.29
N LEU A 179 0.84 0.53 12.19
CA LEU A 179 0.33 1.33 13.30
C LEU A 179 1.41 2.13 14.07
N GLY A 180 2.56 2.40 13.46
CA GLY A 180 3.65 3.15 14.09
C GLY A 180 4.44 2.36 15.12
N ASN A 181 4.28 1.03 15.18
CA ASN A 181 5.06 0.17 16.08
C ASN A 181 6.49 -0.08 15.55
N GLY A 182 6.78 0.29 14.30
CA GLY A 182 8.09 0.13 13.65
C GLY A 182 8.23 -1.15 12.83
N LYS A 183 7.19 -1.97 12.72
CA LYS A 183 7.10 -3.04 11.73
C LYS A 183 6.65 -2.43 10.40
N LEU A 184 7.22 -2.93 9.31
CA LEU A 184 7.07 -2.30 8.00
C LEU A 184 6.64 -3.31 6.95
N TRP A 185 5.68 -2.89 6.13
CA TRP A 185 5.38 -3.51 4.86
C TRP A 185 6.30 -2.94 3.79
N CYS A 186 7.02 -3.83 3.11
CA CYS A 186 8.04 -3.49 2.15
C CYS A 186 7.79 -4.22 0.83
N PHE A 187 8.16 -3.63 -0.31
CA PHE A 187 8.30 -4.37 -1.55
C PHE A 187 9.77 -4.44 -1.98
N SER A 188 10.13 -5.54 -2.65
CA SER A 188 11.44 -5.69 -3.30
C SER A 188 11.51 -4.82 -4.55
N ARG A 189 12.60 -4.06 -4.69
CA ARG A 189 12.92 -3.33 -5.92
C ARG A 189 13.17 -4.26 -7.09
N THR A 190 13.58 -5.50 -6.82
CA THR A 190 14.00 -6.48 -7.81
C THR A 190 12.81 -7.21 -8.45
N ASP A 191 11.90 -7.76 -7.62
CA ASP A 191 10.80 -8.60 -8.10
C ASP A 191 9.40 -8.09 -7.72
N GLY A 192 9.31 -7.03 -6.91
CA GLY A 192 8.03 -6.47 -6.45
C GLY A 192 7.34 -7.28 -5.35
N ALA A 193 7.96 -8.37 -4.86
CA ALA A 193 7.39 -9.19 -3.80
C ALA A 193 7.29 -8.41 -2.49
N VAL A 194 6.27 -8.74 -1.70
CA VAL A 194 5.98 -8.11 -0.42
C VAL A 194 6.72 -8.82 0.70
N TRP A 195 7.38 -8.04 1.52
CA TRP A 195 8.12 -8.45 2.70
C TRP A 195 7.59 -7.71 3.92
N TYR A 196 7.44 -8.46 5.01
CA TYR A 196 7.14 -7.92 6.32
C TYR A 196 8.41 -7.87 7.15
N LEU A 197 8.75 -6.68 7.62
CA LEU A 197 9.83 -6.44 8.56
C LEU A 197 9.27 -6.42 9.97
N ASP A 198 9.64 -7.43 10.76
CA ASP A 198 9.22 -7.58 12.14
C ASP A 198 10.45 -7.62 13.06
N HIS A 199 10.64 -6.55 13.81
CA HIS A 199 11.77 -6.43 14.72
C HIS A 199 11.49 -7.02 16.11
N ASP A 200 10.27 -7.45 16.40
CA ASP A 200 9.89 -8.06 17.67
C ASP A 200 10.11 -9.58 17.67
N SER A 201 10.02 -10.23 16.52
CA SER A 201 10.14 -11.68 16.42
C SER A 201 10.94 -12.17 15.22
N ALA A 202 11.65 -13.28 15.40
CA ALA A 202 12.38 -13.92 14.31
C ALA A 202 11.43 -14.65 13.33
N PRO A 203 11.74 -14.68 12.01
CA PRO A 203 12.84 -13.95 11.37
C PRO A 203 12.49 -12.46 11.18
N LEU A 204 13.54 -11.61 11.14
CA LEU A 204 13.40 -10.15 10.96
C LEU A 204 12.70 -9.77 9.65
N LEU A 205 12.96 -10.54 8.57
CA LEU A 205 12.32 -10.35 7.27
C LEU A 205 11.58 -11.62 6.89
N THR A 206 10.30 -11.48 6.53
CA THR A 206 9.46 -12.55 6.04
C THR A 206 8.87 -12.15 4.69
N ARG A 207 9.09 -12.94 3.63
CA ARG A 207 8.35 -12.75 2.36
C ARG A 207 6.92 -13.22 2.59
N VAL A 208 5.95 -12.36 2.34
CA VAL A 208 4.53 -12.61 2.64
C VAL A 208 3.73 -12.84 1.35
N PHE A 209 3.88 -11.95 0.38
CA PHE A 209 3.16 -12.02 -0.89
C PHE A 209 4.10 -11.84 -2.08
N ASP A 210 3.67 -12.28 -3.26
CA ASP A 210 4.38 -12.02 -4.51
C ASP A 210 3.94 -10.72 -5.18
N ASP A 211 2.81 -10.15 -4.76
CA ASP A 211 2.23 -8.94 -5.31
C ASP A 211 1.56 -8.09 -4.21
N VAL A 212 1.75 -6.76 -4.24
CA VAL A 212 1.13 -5.83 -3.27
C VAL A 212 -0.38 -5.90 -3.28
N GLY A 213 -1.01 -6.28 -4.38
CA GLY A 213 -2.45 -6.37 -4.40
C GLY A 213 -3.01 -7.55 -3.59
N ASP A 214 -2.20 -8.58 -3.27
CA ASP A 214 -2.64 -9.64 -2.35
C ASP A 214 -2.78 -9.08 -0.93
N ASP A 215 -1.88 -8.18 -0.53
CA ASP A 215 -1.96 -7.42 0.72
C ASP A 215 -3.23 -6.55 0.75
N LEU A 216 -3.46 -5.75 -0.31
CA LEU A 216 -4.68 -4.94 -0.42
C LEU A 216 -5.98 -5.78 -0.46
N GLU A 217 -5.94 -6.97 -1.08
CA GLU A 217 -7.06 -7.92 -1.03
C GLU A 217 -7.31 -8.45 0.39
N ALA A 218 -6.24 -8.70 1.14
CA ALA A 218 -6.32 -9.15 2.51
C ALA A 218 -6.96 -8.10 3.42
N LEU A 219 -6.48 -6.85 3.33
CA LEU A 219 -7.02 -5.70 4.06
C LEU A 219 -8.50 -5.44 3.69
N ALA A 220 -8.84 -5.50 2.40
CA ALA A 220 -10.22 -5.37 1.95
C ALA A 220 -11.13 -6.45 2.52
N LEU A 221 -10.68 -7.71 2.54
CA LEU A 221 -11.45 -8.80 3.11
C LEU A 221 -11.65 -8.64 4.62
N MET A 222 -10.60 -8.25 5.35
CA MET A 222 -10.69 -8.00 6.79
C MET A 222 -11.74 -6.93 7.09
N ALA A 223 -11.66 -5.78 6.41
CA ALA A 223 -12.65 -4.71 6.57
C ALA A 223 -14.09 -5.18 6.27
N LEU A 224 -14.29 -5.98 5.22
CA LEU A 224 -15.60 -6.51 4.87
C LEU A 224 -16.15 -7.49 5.91
N CYS A 225 -15.32 -8.40 6.42
CA CYS A 225 -15.71 -9.34 7.47
C CYS A 225 -16.11 -8.60 8.76
N THR A 226 -15.30 -7.63 9.20
CA THR A 226 -15.56 -6.87 10.43
C THR A 226 -16.78 -5.96 10.29
N ALA A 227 -16.95 -5.29 9.14
CA ALA A 227 -18.13 -4.48 8.88
C ALA A 227 -19.41 -5.34 8.85
N GLN A 228 -19.38 -6.50 8.19
CA GLN A 228 -20.55 -7.37 8.08
C GLN A 228 -20.94 -8.01 9.42
N ALA A 229 -19.97 -8.44 10.22
CA ALA A 229 -20.23 -8.92 11.58
C ALA A 229 -20.87 -7.81 12.42
N THR A 230 -20.30 -6.60 12.38
CA THR A 230 -20.80 -5.42 13.11
C THR A 230 -22.25 -5.09 12.72
N ALA A 231 -22.56 -5.04 11.42
CA ALA A 231 -23.92 -4.77 10.91
C ALA A 231 -24.95 -5.83 11.35
N GLN A 232 -24.51 -7.04 11.67
CA GLN A 232 -25.35 -8.12 12.17
C GLN A 232 -25.38 -8.20 13.70
N GLY A 233 -24.69 -7.30 14.41
CA GLY A 233 -24.55 -7.34 15.86
C GLY A 233 -23.68 -8.50 16.38
N ARG A 234 -22.74 -8.99 15.55
CA ARG A 234 -21.73 -10.00 15.90
C ARG A 234 -20.36 -9.35 16.13
N ASP A 235 -19.46 -10.07 16.79
CA ASP A 235 -18.11 -9.63 17.15
C ASP A 235 -16.99 -10.58 16.62
N ASP A 236 -17.33 -11.53 15.76
CA ASP A 236 -16.45 -12.57 15.23
C ASP A 236 -15.92 -12.27 13.82
N GLY A 237 -16.00 -11.02 13.36
CA GLY A 237 -15.54 -10.59 12.03
C GLY A 237 -14.04 -10.83 11.81
N ASP A 238 -13.20 -10.47 12.78
CA ASP A 238 -11.75 -10.65 12.68
C ASP A 238 -11.37 -12.14 12.65
N ALA A 239 -12.05 -12.97 13.46
CA ALA A 239 -11.85 -14.42 13.47
C ALA A 239 -12.30 -15.06 12.16
N GLN A 240 -13.38 -14.57 11.56
CA GLN A 240 -13.83 -15.00 10.24
C GLN A 240 -12.80 -14.64 9.16
N ALA A 241 -12.28 -13.41 9.19
CA ALA A 241 -11.23 -12.97 8.26
C ALA A 241 -9.97 -13.83 8.41
N GLU A 242 -9.44 -13.98 9.63
CA GLU A 242 -8.24 -14.79 9.91
C GLU A 242 -8.39 -16.23 9.39
N ALA A 243 -9.56 -16.85 9.56
CA ALA A 243 -9.83 -18.18 9.05
C ALA A 243 -9.76 -18.25 7.51
N TRP A 244 -10.30 -17.24 6.81
CA TRP A 244 -10.28 -17.18 5.34
C TRP A 244 -8.88 -16.88 4.80
N LEU A 245 -8.16 -15.95 5.43
CA LEU A 245 -6.77 -15.63 5.11
C LEU A 245 -5.88 -16.86 5.32
N SER A 246 -6.08 -17.57 6.43
CA SER A 246 -5.32 -18.79 6.77
C SER A 246 -5.59 -19.92 5.80
N ALA A 247 -6.82 -20.02 5.29
CA ALA A 247 -7.16 -20.99 4.26
C ALA A 247 -6.48 -20.67 2.91
N ARG A 248 -6.31 -19.38 2.57
CA ARG A 248 -5.71 -18.94 1.30
C ARG A 248 -4.18 -19.00 1.31
N TRP A 249 -3.56 -18.51 2.38
CA TRP A 249 -2.11 -18.29 2.44
C TRP A 249 -1.39 -19.08 3.53
N GLY A 250 -2.15 -19.84 4.32
CA GLY A 250 -1.61 -20.69 5.37
C GLY A 250 -1.52 -20.00 6.74
N PRO A 251 -1.80 -20.74 7.83
CA PRO A 251 -1.93 -20.15 9.16
C PRO A 251 -0.60 -19.65 9.75
N ALA A 252 0.54 -20.14 9.27
CA ALA A 252 1.85 -19.66 9.76
C ALA A 252 2.13 -18.23 9.30
N MET A 253 1.79 -17.92 8.05
CA MET A 253 1.95 -16.58 7.48
C MET A 253 1.01 -15.59 8.14
N VAL A 254 -0.28 -15.94 8.23
CA VAL A 254 -1.31 -15.06 8.83
C VAL A 254 -1.00 -14.76 10.29
N ARG A 255 -0.55 -15.76 11.07
CA ARG A 255 -0.12 -15.51 12.45
C ARG A 255 1.05 -14.54 12.55
N LYS A 256 2.04 -14.62 11.65
CA LYS A 256 3.21 -13.73 11.64
C LYS A 256 2.84 -12.30 11.28
N TRP A 257 1.80 -12.12 10.47
CA TRP A 257 1.26 -10.80 10.15
C TRP A 257 0.45 -10.25 11.32
N MET A 258 -0.54 -11.00 11.83
CA MET A 258 -1.53 -10.49 12.78
C MET A 258 -1.07 -10.47 14.25
N TYR A 259 -0.01 -11.20 14.62
CA TYR A 259 0.45 -11.38 16.01
C TYR A 259 1.98 -11.27 16.14
#